data_AF-A0A837HMY0-F1
#
_entry.id   AF-A0A837HMY0-F1
#
_cell.length_a   1.000
_cell.length_b   1.000
_cell.length_c   1.000
_cell.angle_alpha   90.00
_cell.angle_beta   90.00
_cell.angle_gamma   90.00
#
_symmetry.space_group_name_H-M   'P 1'
#
loop_
_entity.id
_entity.type
_entity.pdbx_description
1 polymer ?
#
loop_
_entity_poly.entity_id
_entity_poly.type
_entity_poly.pdbx_seq_one_letter_code
_entity_poly.pdbx_strand_id
1 'polypeptide(L)'
;MNSEKRINFFGILRDTARKQSASIHLLYKHVKLSPTKGDWDNVLRHQLVQFAAAEILGEWLGLGSHEMGQFQKVALVHNWNLRLERRPQDFTPDEIKEAQMFFDSFGVDPKLRLATVPEFIEKMVMYPEKVTLEEKIQYYLDDIVAGQNIVPFKERIAEVESRRQDLNEDDELTRKLGGRKYWDAEREVGILIEKELFERLLAQGIDVSAPELIPVTLRIELEKKHGCRS
;
A
#
# COMPACT_ATOMS: atom_id res chain seq x y z
N MET A 1 -20.54 20.66 10.84
CA MET A 1 -19.94 19.98 9.67
C MET A 1 -18.44 20.23 9.72
N ASN A 2 -17.66 19.24 10.18
CA ASN A 2 -16.21 19.28 9.99
C ASN A 2 -15.96 19.03 8.51
N SER A 3 -15.41 20.01 7.79
CA SER A 3 -14.83 19.72 6.48
C SER A 3 -13.69 18.73 6.71
N GLU A 4 -13.86 17.48 6.28
CA GLU A 4 -12.76 16.51 6.27
C GLU A 4 -11.60 17.14 5.50
N LYS A 5 -10.51 17.44 6.23
CA LYS A 5 -9.29 17.91 5.58
C LYS A 5 -8.81 16.78 4.69
N ARG A 6 -8.68 17.07 3.39
CA ARG A 6 -8.16 16.12 2.41
C ARG A 6 -6.65 16.28 2.34
N ILE A 7 -5.95 15.15 2.28
CA ILE A 7 -4.51 15.10 2.06
C ILE A 7 -4.16 15.91 0.79
N ASN A 8 -3.14 16.79 0.88
CA ASN A 8 -2.69 17.62 -0.24
C ASN A 8 -1.91 16.79 -1.26
N PHE A 9 -2.66 16.14 -2.16
CA PHE A 9 -2.12 15.28 -3.21
C PHE A 9 -1.04 15.96 -4.08
N PHE A 10 -1.22 17.24 -4.43
CA PHE A 10 -0.22 17.95 -5.24
C PHE A 10 1.10 18.18 -4.51
N GLY A 11 1.05 18.31 -3.18
CA GLY A 11 2.24 18.38 -2.33
C GLY A 11 3.03 17.08 -2.40
N ILE A 12 2.34 15.94 -2.25
CA ILE A 12 2.94 14.60 -2.31
C ILE A 12 3.49 14.33 -3.71
N LEU A 13 2.69 14.51 -4.76
CA LEU A 13 3.12 14.27 -6.13
C LEU A 13 4.40 15.04 -6.47
N ARG A 14 4.51 16.30 -6.03
CA ARG A 14 5.71 17.11 -6.26
C ARG A 14 6.92 16.56 -5.53
N ASP A 15 6.75 16.15 -4.27
CA ASP A 15 7.83 15.58 -3.47
C ASP A 15 8.30 14.23 -4.02
N THR A 16 7.35 13.34 -4.33
CA THR A 16 7.63 12.07 -5.01
C THR A 16 8.30 12.29 -6.36
N ALA A 17 7.84 13.23 -7.19
CA ALA A 17 8.49 13.50 -8.48
C ALA A 17 9.95 13.98 -8.35
N ARG A 18 10.29 14.66 -7.24
CA ARG A 18 11.69 15.04 -6.94
C ARG A 18 12.52 13.84 -6.50
N LYS A 19 11.96 12.97 -5.67
CA LYS A 19 12.65 11.80 -5.09
C LYS A 19 12.74 10.60 -6.06
N GLN A 20 11.74 10.45 -6.93
CA GLN A 20 11.42 9.21 -7.66
C GLN A 20 10.89 9.51 -9.08
N SER A 21 11.57 10.38 -9.82
CA SER A 21 11.13 10.82 -11.16
C SER A 21 10.93 9.66 -12.15
N ALA A 22 11.79 8.64 -12.09
CA ALA A 22 11.70 7.45 -12.94
C ALA A 22 10.42 6.62 -12.65
N SER A 23 10.06 6.42 -11.40
CA SER A 23 8.86 5.66 -11.00
C SER A 23 7.59 6.38 -11.40
N ILE A 24 7.56 7.71 -11.23
CA ILE A 24 6.46 8.54 -11.71
C ILE A 24 6.34 8.47 -13.24
N HIS A 25 7.46 8.34 -13.95
CA HIS A 25 7.46 8.09 -15.38
C HIS A 25 6.83 6.74 -15.75
N LEU A 26 7.13 5.66 -15.02
CA LEU A 26 6.46 4.35 -15.19
C LEU A 26 4.95 4.52 -15.12
N LEU A 27 4.47 5.12 -14.03
CA LEU A 27 3.05 5.28 -13.75
C LEU A 27 2.34 6.08 -14.83
N TYR A 28 2.92 7.21 -15.25
CA TYR A 28 2.26 8.05 -16.23
C TYR A 28 2.35 7.55 -17.67
N LYS A 29 3.53 7.09 -18.08
CA LYS A 29 3.80 6.80 -19.49
C LYS A 29 3.53 5.35 -19.83
N HIS A 30 4.11 4.43 -19.08
CA HIS A 30 4.16 3.01 -19.45
C HIS A 30 2.90 2.25 -19.02
N VAL A 31 2.33 2.57 -17.86
CA VAL A 31 1.07 1.94 -17.39
C VAL A 31 -0.16 2.84 -17.55
N LYS A 32 0.01 3.98 -18.23
CA LYS A 32 -1.05 4.92 -18.62
C LYS A 32 -1.92 5.41 -17.44
N LEU A 33 -1.38 5.53 -16.23
CA LEU A 33 -2.10 6.05 -15.04
C LEU A 33 -2.13 7.59 -15.00
N SER A 34 -2.17 8.25 -16.16
CA SER A 34 -2.24 9.72 -16.21
C SER A 34 -3.59 10.23 -15.73
N PRO A 35 -3.65 11.28 -14.87
CA PRO A 35 -4.87 11.95 -14.47
C PRO A 35 -5.63 12.56 -15.66
N THR A 36 -4.96 12.73 -16.81
CA THR A 36 -5.58 13.22 -18.04
C THR A 36 -6.17 12.11 -18.91
N LYS A 37 -5.98 10.83 -18.55
CA LYS A 37 -6.36 9.66 -19.35
C LYS A 37 -7.20 8.63 -18.55
N GLY A 38 -8.34 9.08 -18.04
CA GLY A 38 -9.43 8.21 -17.53
C GLY A 38 -9.47 8.00 -16.02
N ASP A 39 -10.29 7.04 -15.59
CA ASP A 39 -10.69 6.80 -14.18
C ASP A 39 -9.61 6.14 -13.29
N TRP A 40 -8.35 6.13 -13.72
CA TRP A 40 -7.24 5.42 -13.05
C TRP A 40 -6.40 6.30 -12.12
N ASP A 41 -6.77 7.57 -12.00
CA ASP A 41 -6.17 8.53 -11.07
C ASP A 41 -6.29 8.07 -9.60
N ASN A 42 -7.29 7.25 -9.28
CA ASN A 42 -7.45 6.67 -7.95
C ASN A 42 -6.29 5.72 -7.57
N VAL A 43 -5.78 4.93 -8.51
CA VAL A 43 -4.63 4.03 -8.29
C VAL A 43 -3.37 4.85 -8.05
N LEU A 44 -3.14 5.89 -8.86
CA LEU A 44 -2.02 6.79 -8.66
C LEU A 44 -2.11 7.50 -7.30
N ARG A 45 -3.30 7.97 -6.90
CA ARG A 45 -3.53 8.59 -5.58
C ARG A 45 -3.20 7.63 -4.44
N HIS A 46 -3.65 6.38 -4.54
CA HIS A 46 -3.32 5.31 -3.59
C HIS A 46 -1.82 5.15 -3.43
N GLN A 47 -1.12 4.94 -4.55
CA GLN A 47 0.33 4.71 -4.56
C GLN A 47 1.12 5.90 -4.00
N LEU A 48 0.68 7.13 -4.29
CA LEU A 48 1.35 8.33 -3.78
C LEU A 48 1.12 8.56 -2.29
N VAL A 49 -0.10 8.35 -1.79
CA VAL A 49 -0.35 8.44 -0.34
C VAL A 49 0.41 7.36 0.41
N GLN A 50 0.43 6.13 -0.11
CA GLN A 50 1.21 5.04 0.47
C GLN A 50 2.72 5.32 0.45
N PHE A 51 3.26 5.93 -0.62
CA PHE A 51 4.66 6.37 -0.68
C PHE A 51 5.00 7.35 0.45
N ALA A 52 4.15 8.35 0.69
CA ALA A 52 4.36 9.33 1.75
C ALA A 52 4.16 8.72 3.15
N ALA A 53 3.19 7.83 3.30
CA ALA A 53 2.93 7.07 4.52
C ALA A 53 4.12 6.17 4.90
N ALA A 54 4.74 5.50 3.90
CA ALA A 54 5.91 4.66 4.09
C ALA A 54 7.12 5.44 4.63
N GLU A 55 7.28 6.69 4.21
CA GLU A 55 8.36 7.57 4.72
C GLU A 55 8.17 7.86 6.21
N ILE A 56 6.98 8.30 6.60
CA ILE A 56 6.70 8.69 8.00
C ILE A 56 6.73 7.46 8.91
N LEU A 57 6.07 6.37 8.52
CA LEU A 57 6.07 5.14 9.31
C LEU A 57 7.48 4.53 9.41
N GLY A 58 8.27 4.61 8.33
CA GLY A 58 9.67 4.18 8.34
C GLY A 58 10.54 5.00 9.28
N GLU A 59 10.39 6.32 9.29
CA GLU A 59 11.04 7.22 10.24
C GLU A 59 10.68 6.86 11.69
N TRP A 60 9.40 6.64 11.98
CA TRP A 60 8.91 6.25 13.31
C TRP A 60 9.44 4.90 13.79
N LEU A 61 9.62 3.95 12.87
CA LEU A 61 10.17 2.63 13.18
C LEU A 61 11.70 2.60 13.18
N GLY A 62 12.36 3.73 12.90
CA GLY A 62 13.82 3.84 12.87
C GLY A 62 14.48 3.11 11.69
N LEU A 63 13.77 2.96 10.57
CA LEU A 63 14.27 2.26 9.39
C LEU A 63 15.40 3.05 8.70
N GLY A 64 16.37 2.32 8.15
CA GLY A 64 17.44 2.92 7.36
C GLY A 64 16.93 3.48 6.04
N SER A 65 17.68 4.42 5.46
CA SER A 65 17.35 5.03 4.16
C SER A 65 17.20 4.02 3.03
N HIS A 66 17.95 2.92 3.07
CA HIS A 66 17.84 1.83 2.10
C HIS A 66 16.49 1.09 2.21
N GLU A 67 16.11 0.68 3.42
CA GLU A 67 14.86 -0.04 3.70
C GLU A 67 13.65 0.84 3.37
N MET A 68 13.65 2.08 3.87
CA MET A 68 12.61 3.06 3.55
C MET A 68 12.48 3.29 2.04
N GLY A 69 13.61 3.32 1.32
CA GLY A 69 13.63 3.40 -0.13
C GLY A 69 12.95 2.19 -0.81
N GLN A 70 13.05 0.99 -0.25
CA GLN A 70 12.36 -0.19 -0.78
C GLN A 70 10.84 -0.10 -0.60
N PHE A 71 10.34 0.27 0.58
CA PHE A 71 8.90 0.48 0.81
C PHE A 71 8.31 1.54 -0.11
N GLN A 72 9.02 2.66 -0.25
CA GLN A 72 8.65 3.71 -1.18
C GLN A 72 8.57 3.23 -2.62
N LYS A 73 9.54 2.41 -3.06
CA LYS A 73 9.51 1.82 -4.40
C LYS A 73 8.31 0.90 -4.57
N VAL A 74 8.08 -0.03 -3.64
CA VAL A 74 6.94 -0.97 -3.69
C VAL A 74 5.61 -0.22 -3.71
N ALA A 75 5.43 0.78 -2.83
CA ALA A 75 4.24 1.61 -2.80
C ALA A 75 3.92 2.23 -4.17
N LEU A 76 4.95 2.70 -4.88
CA LEU A 76 4.77 3.28 -6.20
C LEU A 76 4.43 2.28 -7.30
N VAL A 77 4.74 0.99 -7.15
CA VAL A 77 4.61 0.05 -8.27
C VAL A 77 3.83 -1.21 -7.98
N HIS A 78 3.42 -1.53 -6.76
CA HIS A 78 2.74 -2.81 -6.46
C HIS A 78 1.47 -3.03 -7.31
N ASN A 79 0.76 -1.97 -7.66
CA ASN A 79 -0.43 -1.97 -8.53
C ASN A 79 -0.15 -1.54 -9.99
N TRP A 80 1.10 -1.60 -10.46
CA TRP A 80 1.49 -1.12 -11.80
C TRP A 80 0.71 -1.80 -12.94
N ASN A 81 0.45 -3.10 -12.82
CA ASN A 81 -0.20 -3.91 -13.85
C ASN A 81 -1.72 -3.98 -13.70
N LEU A 82 -2.32 -3.34 -12.68
CA LEU A 82 -3.76 -3.45 -12.43
C LEU A 82 -4.60 -2.98 -13.64
N ARG A 83 -4.15 -1.95 -14.35
CA ARG A 83 -4.79 -1.50 -15.59
C ARG A 83 -4.58 -2.49 -16.74
N LEU A 84 -3.39 -3.08 -16.86
CA LEU A 84 -3.08 -4.11 -17.85
C LEU A 84 -4.01 -5.32 -17.68
N GLU A 85 -4.25 -5.75 -16.44
CA GLU A 85 -5.11 -6.89 -16.13
C GLU A 85 -6.58 -6.61 -16.42
N ARG A 86 -7.08 -5.41 -16.06
CA ARG A 86 -8.51 -5.07 -16.21
C ARG A 86 -8.88 -4.52 -17.58
N ARG A 87 -7.94 -3.92 -18.30
CA ARG A 87 -8.14 -3.35 -19.64
C ARG A 87 -6.96 -3.70 -20.56
N PRO A 88 -6.68 -4.98 -20.81
CA PRO A 88 -5.55 -5.40 -21.64
C PRO A 88 -5.62 -4.83 -23.07
N GLN A 89 -6.83 -4.60 -23.60
CA GLN A 89 -7.07 -4.01 -24.92
C GLN A 89 -6.61 -2.54 -25.04
N ASP A 90 -6.36 -1.85 -23.92
CA ASP A 90 -5.84 -0.48 -23.93
C ASP A 90 -4.34 -0.43 -24.30
N PHE A 91 -3.69 -1.59 -24.44
CA PHE A 91 -2.25 -1.70 -24.61
C PHE A 91 -1.88 -2.55 -25.84
N THR A 92 -0.84 -2.13 -26.54
CA THR A 92 -0.20 -2.96 -27.56
C THR A 92 0.76 -3.96 -26.91
N PRO A 93 1.10 -5.08 -27.58
CA PRO A 93 2.11 -6.01 -27.07
C PRO A 93 3.47 -5.35 -26.77
N ASP A 94 3.87 -4.36 -27.57
CA ASP A 94 5.12 -3.61 -27.34
C ASP A 94 5.03 -2.74 -26.09
N GLU A 95 3.89 -2.08 -25.85
CA GLU A 95 3.66 -1.29 -24.63
C GLU A 95 3.70 -2.16 -23.37
N ILE A 96 3.13 -3.38 -23.43
CA ILE A 96 3.18 -4.36 -22.33
C ILE A 96 4.64 -4.75 -22.04
N LYS A 97 5.40 -5.06 -23.09
CA LYS A 97 6.81 -5.45 -22.97
C LYS A 97 7.65 -4.31 -22.40
N GLU A 98 7.46 -3.08 -22.88
CA GLU A 98 8.14 -1.90 -22.34
C GLU A 98 7.81 -1.66 -20.87
N ALA A 99 6.53 -1.79 -20.48
CA ALA A 99 6.11 -1.62 -19.09
C ALA A 99 6.75 -2.67 -18.17
N GLN A 100 6.79 -3.94 -18.59
CA GLN A 100 7.45 -5.01 -17.85
C GLN A 100 8.96 -4.77 -17.71
N MET A 101 9.65 -4.43 -18.81
CA MET A 101 11.09 -4.13 -18.78
C MET A 101 11.40 -2.95 -17.85
N PHE A 102 10.56 -1.91 -17.87
CA PHE A 102 10.71 -0.76 -16.99
C PHE A 102 10.49 -1.17 -15.52
N PHE A 103 9.44 -1.94 -15.24
CA PHE A 103 9.17 -2.47 -13.90
C PHE A 103 10.34 -3.31 -13.37
N ASP A 104 10.86 -4.25 -14.16
CA ASP A 104 11.98 -5.11 -13.77
C ASP A 104 13.24 -4.29 -13.46
N SER A 105 13.48 -3.22 -14.23
CA SER A 105 14.62 -2.31 -14.00
C SER A 105 14.54 -1.55 -12.66
N PHE A 106 13.37 -1.49 -12.04
CA PHE A 106 13.14 -0.74 -10.81
C PHE A 106 13.73 -1.42 -9.56
N GLY A 107 13.99 -2.74 -9.65
CA GLY A 107 14.69 -3.52 -8.64
C GLY A 107 13.95 -3.59 -7.31
N VAL A 108 12.64 -3.84 -7.37
CA VAL A 108 11.79 -3.99 -6.19
C VAL A 108 12.02 -5.35 -5.55
N ASP A 109 12.14 -5.39 -4.22
CA ASP A 109 12.18 -6.65 -3.48
C ASP A 109 10.91 -7.49 -3.76
N PRO A 110 11.05 -8.70 -4.35
CA PRO A 110 9.92 -9.56 -4.64
C PRO A 110 9.09 -9.92 -3.39
N LYS A 111 9.71 -10.03 -2.21
CA LYS A 111 9.00 -10.37 -0.97
C LYS A 111 8.05 -9.25 -0.54
N LEU A 112 8.51 -8.00 -0.60
CA LEU A 112 7.67 -6.86 -0.26
C LEU A 112 6.51 -6.71 -1.24
N ARG A 113 6.75 -6.95 -2.55
CA ARG A 113 5.66 -6.97 -3.53
C ARG A 113 4.66 -8.08 -3.25
N LEU A 114 5.11 -9.28 -2.87
CA LEU A 114 4.22 -10.38 -2.51
C LEU A 114 3.42 -10.10 -1.23
N ALA A 115 3.83 -9.13 -0.41
CA ALA A 115 3.09 -8.72 0.77
C ALA A 115 1.81 -7.91 0.45
N THR A 116 1.55 -7.55 -0.81
CA THR A 116 0.36 -6.78 -1.22
C THR A 116 -0.68 -7.61 -1.98
N VAL A 117 -0.59 -8.95 -1.90
CA VAL A 117 -1.50 -9.88 -2.61
C VAL A 117 -2.05 -10.95 -1.65
N PRO A 118 -3.18 -11.61 -1.97
CA PRO A 118 -3.83 -12.58 -1.08
C PRO A 118 -2.91 -13.70 -0.56
N GLU A 119 -1.89 -14.11 -1.34
CA GLU A 119 -0.90 -15.12 -0.96
C GLU A 119 -0.09 -14.72 0.29
N PHE A 120 0.00 -13.43 0.61
CA PHE A 120 0.60 -12.98 1.86
C PHE A 120 -0.18 -13.48 3.08
N ILE A 121 -1.52 -13.48 3.02
CA ILE A 121 -2.38 -13.96 4.09
C ILE A 121 -2.18 -15.46 4.29
N GLU A 122 -2.10 -16.22 3.19
CA GLU A 122 -1.72 -17.64 3.24
C GLU A 122 -0.38 -17.83 3.94
N LYS A 123 0.64 -17.05 3.56
CA LYS A 123 1.98 -17.13 4.16
C LYS A 123 1.95 -16.82 5.67
N MET A 124 1.26 -15.76 6.08
CA MET A 124 1.09 -15.37 7.49
C MET A 124 0.37 -16.44 8.31
N VAL A 125 -0.61 -17.12 7.71
CA VAL A 125 -1.40 -18.15 8.36
C VAL A 125 -0.62 -19.47 8.49
N MET A 126 0.01 -19.91 7.41
CA MET A 126 0.60 -21.25 7.31
C MET A 126 2.05 -21.30 7.76
N TYR A 127 2.78 -20.20 7.62
CA TYR A 127 4.22 -20.09 7.89
C TYR A 127 4.58 -18.77 8.57
N PRO A 128 3.94 -18.40 9.70
CA PRO A 128 4.14 -17.11 10.37
C PRO A 128 5.61 -16.84 10.71
N GLU A 129 6.39 -17.88 11.01
CA GLU A 129 7.82 -17.79 11.32
C GLU A 129 8.70 -17.39 10.12
N LYS A 130 8.18 -17.50 8.90
CA LYS A 130 8.87 -17.13 7.65
C LYS A 130 8.52 -15.73 7.17
N VAL A 131 7.61 -15.04 7.87
CA VAL A 131 7.21 -13.69 7.51
C VAL A 131 8.08 -12.69 8.24
N THR A 132 8.73 -11.84 7.45
CA THR A 132 9.61 -10.78 7.95
C THR A 132 8.80 -9.59 8.46
N LEU A 133 9.41 -8.73 9.28
CA LEU A 133 8.77 -7.50 9.76
C LEU A 133 8.46 -6.57 8.57
N GLU A 134 9.35 -6.54 7.60
CA GLU A 134 9.27 -5.69 6.42
C GLU A 134 8.06 -6.08 5.56
N GLU A 135 7.81 -7.37 5.36
CA GLU A 135 6.58 -7.81 4.68
C GLU A 135 5.32 -7.37 5.44
N LYS A 136 5.31 -7.46 6.77
CA LYS A 136 4.18 -7.00 7.59
C LYS A 136 3.95 -5.50 7.49
N ILE A 137 5.02 -4.69 7.50
CA ILE A 137 4.96 -3.24 7.32
C ILE A 137 4.37 -2.91 5.95
N GLN A 138 4.85 -3.57 4.90
CA GLN A 138 4.39 -3.32 3.53
C GLN A 138 2.91 -3.68 3.36
N TYR A 139 2.48 -4.82 3.90
CA TYR A 139 1.08 -5.22 3.93
C TYR A 139 0.22 -4.18 4.67
N TYR A 140 0.60 -3.81 5.89
CA TYR A 140 -0.15 -2.84 6.69
C TYR A 140 -0.27 -1.48 6.00
N LEU A 141 0.80 -1.00 5.36
CA LEU A 141 0.77 0.26 4.61
C LEU A 141 -0.23 0.23 3.45
N ASP A 142 -0.37 -0.90 2.75
CA ASP A 142 -1.37 -1.03 1.68
C ASP A 142 -2.80 -1.04 2.24
N ASP A 143 -2.99 -1.74 3.35
CA ASP A 143 -4.28 -1.99 3.98
C ASP A 143 -4.77 -0.90 4.94
N ILE A 144 -4.07 0.25 5.01
CA ILE A 144 -4.58 1.46 5.66
C ILE A 144 -4.78 2.61 4.67
N VAL A 145 -4.39 2.45 3.41
CA VAL A 145 -4.55 3.48 2.37
C VAL A 145 -5.80 3.17 1.54
N ALA A 146 -6.74 4.10 1.54
CA ALA A 146 -7.98 4.03 0.78
C ALA A 146 -8.02 5.18 -0.23
N GLY A 147 -7.46 4.95 -1.43
CA GLY A 147 -7.37 5.96 -2.47
C GLY A 147 -6.50 7.14 -2.02
N GLN A 148 -7.08 8.29 -1.68
CA GLN A 148 -6.31 9.45 -1.22
C GLN A 148 -6.33 9.64 0.30
N ASN A 149 -6.89 8.70 1.05
CA ASN A 149 -7.05 8.79 2.50
C ASN A 149 -6.24 7.69 3.20
N ILE A 150 -5.86 7.96 4.44
CA ILE A 150 -5.40 6.94 5.39
C ILE A 150 -6.54 6.71 6.38
N VAL A 151 -6.97 5.45 6.52
CA VAL A 151 -8.13 5.03 7.32
C VAL A 151 -7.73 3.90 8.27
N PRO A 152 -8.44 3.69 9.39
CA PRO A 152 -8.22 2.52 10.24
C PRO A 152 -8.32 1.21 9.46
N PHE A 153 -7.45 0.24 9.78
CA PHE A 153 -7.40 -1.06 9.11
C PHE A 153 -8.78 -1.74 9.04
N LYS A 154 -9.52 -1.75 10.15
CA LYS A 154 -10.86 -2.35 10.22
C LYS A 154 -11.89 -1.69 9.29
N GLU A 155 -11.77 -0.39 9.05
CA GLU A 155 -12.61 0.33 8.09
C GLU A 155 -12.24 -0.08 6.67
N ARG A 156 -10.93 -0.14 6.38
CA ARG A 156 -10.43 -0.54 5.07
C ARG A 156 -10.87 -1.93 4.66
N ILE A 157 -10.66 -2.93 5.54
CA ILE A 157 -11.01 -4.32 5.23
C ILE A 157 -12.52 -4.49 4.97
N ALA A 158 -13.37 -3.80 5.74
CA ALA A 158 -14.82 -3.84 5.52
C ALA A 158 -15.22 -3.25 4.15
N GLU A 159 -14.58 -2.15 3.73
CA GLU A 159 -14.79 -1.55 2.41
C GLU A 159 -14.34 -2.48 1.27
N VAL A 160 -13.18 -3.13 1.40
CA VAL A 160 -12.66 -4.04 0.36
C VAL A 160 -13.49 -5.32 0.29
N GLU A 161 -13.83 -5.94 1.42
CA GLU A 161 -14.66 -7.15 1.48
C GLU A 161 -16.00 -6.96 0.78
N SER A 162 -16.66 -5.81 0.99
CA SER A 162 -17.94 -5.50 0.35
C SER A 162 -17.91 -5.53 -1.19
N ARG A 163 -16.72 -5.39 -1.78
CA ARG A 163 -16.48 -5.36 -3.23
C ARG A 163 -15.81 -6.63 -3.76
N ARG A 164 -15.28 -7.47 -2.88
CA ARG A 164 -14.44 -8.64 -3.20
C ARG A 164 -14.90 -9.89 -2.44
N GLN A 165 -16.21 -10.13 -2.46
CA GLN A 165 -16.83 -11.32 -1.86
C GLN A 165 -16.35 -12.62 -2.53
N ASP A 166 -15.87 -12.53 -3.78
CA ASP A 166 -15.28 -13.64 -4.55
C ASP A 166 -14.15 -14.36 -3.79
N LEU A 167 -13.37 -13.65 -2.98
CA LEU A 167 -12.28 -14.27 -2.21
C LEU A 167 -12.77 -15.20 -1.10
N ASN A 168 -13.96 -14.99 -0.56
CA ASN A 168 -14.58 -15.95 0.38
C ASN A 168 -15.20 -17.15 -0.33
N GLU A 169 -15.50 -17.02 -1.62
CA GLU A 169 -16.09 -18.09 -2.44
C GLU A 169 -15.02 -18.96 -3.11
N ASP A 170 -13.75 -18.59 -3.02
CA ASP A 170 -12.63 -19.38 -3.52
C ASP A 170 -12.32 -20.58 -2.60
N ASP A 171 -12.71 -21.77 -3.06
CA ASP A 171 -12.48 -23.04 -2.36
C ASP A 171 -10.98 -23.40 -2.26
N GLU A 172 -10.17 -23.04 -3.26
CA GLU A 172 -8.74 -23.32 -3.24
C GLU A 172 -8.06 -22.47 -2.16
N LEU A 173 -8.39 -21.18 -2.11
CA LEU A 173 -7.90 -20.25 -1.10
C LEU A 173 -8.37 -20.65 0.29
N THR A 174 -9.65 -20.99 0.45
CA THR A 174 -10.21 -21.50 1.71
C THR A 174 -9.43 -22.73 2.20
N ARG A 175 -9.12 -23.68 1.31
CA ARG A 175 -8.33 -24.87 1.64
C ARG A 175 -6.90 -24.51 2.06
N LYS A 176 -6.24 -23.59 1.35
CA LYS A 176 -4.89 -23.09 1.69
C LYS A 176 -4.84 -22.41 3.06
N LEU A 177 -5.94 -21.79 3.48
CA LEU A 177 -6.09 -21.13 4.79
C LEU A 177 -6.53 -22.08 5.92
N GLY A 178 -6.52 -23.39 5.69
CA GLY A 178 -6.91 -24.40 6.67
C GLY A 178 -8.43 -24.46 6.91
N GLY A 179 -9.23 -24.12 5.90
CA GLY A 179 -10.69 -24.12 5.95
C GLY A 179 -11.32 -22.79 6.38
N ARG A 180 -10.50 -21.75 6.64
CA ARG A 180 -10.98 -20.40 6.96
C ARG A 180 -11.35 -19.63 5.71
N LYS A 181 -12.34 -18.74 5.84
CA LYS A 181 -12.66 -17.75 4.81
C LYS A 181 -11.58 -16.67 4.76
N TYR A 182 -11.32 -16.14 3.56
CA TYR A 182 -10.23 -15.21 3.32
C TYR A 182 -10.34 -13.96 4.20
N TRP A 183 -11.50 -13.30 4.21
CA TRP A 183 -11.69 -12.05 4.96
C TRP A 183 -11.64 -12.24 6.48
N ASP A 184 -11.94 -13.44 6.98
CA ASP A 184 -11.75 -13.75 8.41
C ASP A 184 -10.26 -13.87 8.74
N ALA A 185 -9.52 -14.61 7.92
CA ALA A 185 -8.07 -14.78 8.09
C ALA A 185 -7.32 -13.46 7.96
N GLU A 186 -7.67 -12.63 6.97
CA GLU A 186 -7.05 -11.32 6.76
C GLU A 186 -7.30 -10.36 7.93
N ARG A 187 -8.51 -10.37 8.48
CA ARG A 187 -8.86 -9.54 9.64
C ARG A 187 -8.07 -9.93 10.89
N GLU A 188 -7.87 -11.23 11.12
CA GLU A 188 -6.99 -11.74 12.19
C GLU A 188 -5.53 -11.30 11.97
N VAL A 189 -5.00 -11.52 10.76
CA VAL A 189 -3.62 -11.17 10.38
C VAL A 189 -3.35 -9.68 10.53
N GLY A 190 -4.22 -8.81 10.02
CA GLY A 190 -4.03 -7.37 10.11
C GLY A 190 -4.11 -6.84 11.54
N ILE A 191 -4.98 -7.38 12.40
CA ILE A 191 -5.01 -7.03 13.84
C ILE A 191 -3.70 -7.44 14.52
N LEU A 192 -3.13 -8.61 14.18
CA LEU A 192 -1.85 -9.04 14.73
C LEU A 192 -0.72 -8.11 14.31
N ILE A 193 -0.66 -7.75 13.03
CA ILE A 193 0.35 -6.83 12.49
C ILE A 193 0.20 -5.44 13.12
N GLU A 194 -1.02 -4.90 13.20
CA GLU A 194 -1.29 -3.59 13.80
C GLU A 194 -0.82 -3.51 15.25
N LYS A 195 -1.07 -4.57 16.04
CA LYS A 195 -0.56 -4.68 17.43
C LYS A 195 0.97 -4.74 17.49
N GLU A 196 1.60 -5.53 16.65
CA GLU A 196 3.07 -5.62 16.62
C GLU A 196 3.70 -4.26 16.27
N LEU A 197 3.14 -3.55 15.28
CA LEU A 197 3.60 -2.22 14.92
C LEU A 197 3.38 -1.21 16.04
N PHE A 198 2.23 -1.26 16.71
CA PHE A 198 1.94 -0.42 17.87
C PHE A 198 2.99 -0.59 18.98
N GLU A 199 3.29 -1.83 19.37
CA GLU A 199 4.29 -2.12 20.41
C GLU A 199 5.69 -1.58 20.03
N ARG A 200 6.05 -1.70 18.76
CA ARG A 200 7.33 -1.15 18.24
C ARG A 200 7.35 0.37 18.27
N LEU A 201 6.26 1.02 17.88
CA LEU A 201 6.13 2.48 17.92
C LEU A 201 6.25 3.00 19.36
N LEU A 202 5.60 2.33 20.31
CA LEU A 202 5.76 2.64 21.75
C LEU A 202 7.20 2.48 22.21
N ALA A 203 7.89 1.41 21.78
CA ALA A 203 9.30 1.19 22.11
C ALA A 203 10.24 2.26 21.51
N GLN A 204 9.85 2.90 20.41
CA GLN A 204 10.54 4.04 19.81
C GLN A 204 10.15 5.38 20.43
N GLY A 205 9.25 5.39 21.43
CA GLY A 205 8.77 6.61 22.08
C GLY A 205 7.79 7.43 21.23
N ILE A 206 7.18 6.82 20.21
CA ILE A 206 6.14 7.46 19.40
C ILE A 206 4.82 7.42 20.17
N ASP A 207 4.23 8.59 20.37
CA ASP A 207 2.97 8.75 21.12
C ASP A 207 1.77 8.39 20.24
N VAL A 208 1.35 7.12 20.34
CA VAL A 208 0.08 6.63 19.81
C VAL A 208 -0.66 5.96 20.96
N SER A 209 -1.92 6.35 21.21
CA SER A 209 -2.65 5.88 22.41
C SER A 209 -3.31 4.50 22.25
N ALA A 210 -3.49 4.01 21.02
CA ALA A 210 -4.02 2.68 20.73
C ALA A 210 -3.62 2.20 19.31
N PRO A 211 -3.55 0.88 19.04
CA PRO A 211 -3.16 0.36 17.73
C PRO A 211 -3.99 0.90 16.56
N GLU A 212 -5.31 1.00 16.72
CA GLU A 212 -6.23 1.50 15.69
C GLU A 212 -6.07 3.01 15.38
N LEU A 213 -5.27 3.72 16.18
CA LEU A 213 -4.97 5.15 16.01
C LEU A 213 -3.66 5.40 15.27
N ILE A 214 -2.89 4.36 14.91
CA ILE A 214 -1.72 4.51 14.04
C ILE A 214 -2.10 5.23 12.73
N PRO A 215 -3.16 4.82 11.99
CA PRO A 215 -3.50 5.44 10.71
C PRO A 215 -3.95 6.90 10.88
N VAL A 216 -4.66 7.21 11.97
CA VAL A 216 -5.11 8.57 12.28
C VAL A 216 -3.91 9.49 12.55
N THR A 217 -2.94 9.01 13.32
CA THR A 217 -1.72 9.76 13.65
C THR A 217 -0.87 9.96 12.40
N LEU A 218 -0.73 8.92 11.58
CA LEU A 218 0.01 8.95 10.32
C LEU A 218 -0.59 9.97 9.34
N ARG A 219 -1.92 10.03 9.23
CA ARG A 219 -2.63 11.04 8.45
C ARG A 219 -2.30 12.46 8.93
N ILE A 220 -2.34 12.70 10.23
CA ILE A 220 -2.06 14.02 10.82
C ILE A 220 -0.63 14.47 10.49
N GLU A 221 0.36 13.58 10.62
CA GLU A 221 1.74 13.91 10.26
C GLU A 221 1.91 14.17 8.77
N LEU A 222 1.25 13.39 7.93
CA LEU A 222 1.27 13.58 6.48
C LEU A 222 0.65 14.93 6.08
N GLU A 223 -0.45 15.33 6.73
CA GLU A 223 -1.05 16.65 6.60
C GLU A 223 -0.11 17.77 7.09
N LYS A 224 0.63 17.58 8.18
CA LYS A 224 1.65 18.55 8.61
C LYS A 224 2.78 18.68 7.59
N LYS A 225 3.29 17.55 7.07
CA LYS A 225 4.43 17.49 6.14
C LYS A 225 4.10 18.06 4.75
N HIS A 226 2.87 17.84 4.26
CA HIS A 226 2.48 18.20 2.88
C HIS A 226 1.31 19.21 2.78
N GLY A 227 0.62 19.50 3.88
CA GLY A 227 -0.62 20.29 3.90
C GLY A 227 -0.47 21.81 3.94
N CYS A 228 0.74 22.36 3.95
CA CYS A 228 0.92 23.82 3.91
C CYS A 228 0.96 24.37 2.47
N ARG A 229 -0.21 24.81 1.98
CA ARG A 229 -0.34 26.10 1.28
C ARG A 229 -1.61 26.80 1.77
N SER A 230 -1.43 27.75 2.67
CA SER A 230 -2.29 28.94 2.75
C SER A 230 -2.25 29.70 1.43
#